data_AF-A0A359EDD3-F1
#
_entry.id   AF-A0A359EDD3-F1
#
_cell.length_a   1.000
_cell.length_b   1.000
_cell.length_c   1.000
_cell.angle_alpha   90.00
_cell.angle_beta   90.00
_cell.angle_gamma   90.00
#
_symmetry.space_group_name_H-M   'P 1'
#
loop_
_entity.id
_entity.type
_entity.pdbx_description
1 polymer ?
#
loop_
_entity_poly.entity_id
_entity_poly.type
_entity_poly.pdbx_seq_one_letter_code
_entity_poly.pdbx_strand_id
1 'polypeptide(L)'
;MRPRVLFVPIHVASMVEMLPVAEQIAVEGRFEPLFFIFFAATRDQVEVLKQRGLSAIGPGLPTRDVNSQNEAAAPIVDKPLSFRKRIAKWMSHTTPTAFIWHWVEYLRMRDKARRVLRQERVAALVVLGDRHVGWETAFLREGNHLQIPSLIIPYSLTAPEGAFAYRRTLDDLHLYQVNTPFRRFIQHKYPIWTQQEGDDTFFFIPLGNALAAQVCGMMPDNPWVLGGGRATRMAVESRRLQKMLLAQGVAAEKMAVTGRASVDQITA
;
A
#
# COMPACT_ATOMS: atom_id res chain seq x y z
N MET A 1 22.09 17.37 3.51
CA MET A 1 21.44 16.10 3.11
C MET A 1 20.51 16.38 1.94
N ARG A 2 20.56 15.54 0.89
CA ARG A 2 19.68 15.65 -0.28
C ARG A 2 18.23 15.31 0.11
N PRO A 3 17.22 15.93 -0.54
CA PRO A 3 15.83 15.51 -0.35
C PRO A 3 15.64 14.05 -0.77
N ARG A 4 14.74 13.32 -0.11
CA ARG A 4 14.54 11.88 -0.34
C ARG A 4 13.27 11.57 -1.13
N VAL A 5 13.32 10.54 -1.95
CA VAL A 5 12.13 9.92 -2.56
C VAL A 5 11.84 8.63 -1.83
N LEU A 6 10.68 8.55 -1.18
CA LEU A 6 10.31 7.40 -0.36
C LEU A 6 9.50 6.39 -1.17
N PHE A 7 10.04 5.19 -1.33
CA PHE A 7 9.41 4.04 -1.95
C PHE A 7 8.72 3.18 -0.90
N VAL A 8 7.45 2.82 -1.11
CA VAL A 8 6.63 2.08 -0.15
C VAL A 8 6.13 0.77 -0.78
N PRO A 9 7.00 -0.22 -1.00
CA PRO A 9 6.58 -1.51 -1.54
C PRO A 9 5.78 -2.31 -0.50
N ILE A 10 4.76 -3.04 -0.97
CA ILE A 10 3.90 -3.88 -0.12
C ILE A 10 4.28 -5.36 -0.14
N HIS A 11 5.04 -5.78 -1.15
CA HIS A 11 5.60 -7.12 -1.29
C HIS A 11 6.90 -7.08 -2.12
N VAL A 12 7.63 -8.20 -2.16
CA VAL A 12 8.92 -8.32 -2.85
C VAL A 12 8.83 -7.92 -4.32
N ALA A 13 7.84 -8.43 -5.05
CA ALA A 13 7.71 -8.11 -6.47
C ALA A 13 7.47 -6.61 -6.74
N SER A 14 6.78 -5.90 -5.83
CA SER A 14 6.59 -4.46 -5.93
C SER A 14 7.88 -3.68 -5.63
N MET A 15 8.72 -4.21 -4.73
CA MET A 15 10.04 -3.65 -4.49
C MET A 15 10.89 -3.76 -5.76
N VAL A 16 10.91 -4.95 -6.40
CA VAL A 16 11.65 -5.18 -7.65
C VAL A 16 11.16 -4.25 -8.76
N GLU A 17 9.85 -4.06 -8.91
CA GLU A 17 9.27 -3.13 -9.89
C GLU A 17 9.73 -1.69 -9.69
N MET A 18 9.97 -1.29 -8.44
CA MET A 18 10.42 0.06 -8.08
C MET A 18 11.94 0.27 -8.22
N LEU A 19 12.74 -0.80 -8.29
CA LEU A 19 14.21 -0.71 -8.31
C LEU A 19 14.74 0.12 -9.49
N PRO A 20 14.32 -0.09 -10.75
CA PRO A 20 14.85 0.69 -11.89
C PRO A 20 14.63 2.19 -11.71
N VAL A 21 13.46 2.58 -11.18
CA VAL A 21 13.15 3.99 -10.91
C VAL A 21 14.01 4.53 -9.77
N ALA A 22 14.21 3.77 -8.69
CA ALA A 22 15.07 4.17 -7.60
C ALA A 22 16.54 4.34 -8.02
N GLU A 23 17.04 3.44 -8.86
CA GLU A 23 18.40 3.48 -9.40
C GLU A 23 18.61 4.69 -10.31
N GLN A 24 17.67 4.95 -11.21
CA GLN A 24 17.72 6.14 -12.07
C GLN A 24 17.72 7.44 -11.24
N ILE A 25 16.89 7.52 -10.20
CA ILE A 25 16.88 8.67 -9.27
C ILE A 25 18.22 8.83 -8.55
N ALA A 26 18.86 7.73 -8.14
CA ALA A 26 20.17 7.75 -7.50
C ALA A 26 21.26 8.27 -8.45
N VAL A 27 21.27 7.80 -9.70
CA VAL A 27 22.21 8.22 -10.74
C VAL A 27 22.10 9.71 -11.05
N GLU A 28 20.87 10.23 -11.18
CA GLU A 28 20.64 11.66 -11.41
C GLU A 28 21.14 12.55 -10.26
N GLY A 29 21.23 11.99 -9.05
CA GLY A 29 21.84 12.64 -7.89
C GLY A 29 21.06 13.83 -7.31
N ARG A 30 19.90 14.19 -7.89
CA ARG A 30 19.02 15.26 -7.40
C ARG A 30 18.30 14.87 -6.11
N PHE A 31 17.90 13.60 -6.01
CA PHE A 31 17.26 13.03 -4.84
C PHE A 31 17.99 11.78 -4.37
N GLU A 32 17.73 11.36 -3.14
CA GLU A 32 18.21 10.09 -2.60
C GLU A 32 17.03 9.12 -2.42
N PRO A 33 17.05 7.93 -3.04
CA PRO A 33 15.99 6.95 -2.86
C PRO A 33 16.06 6.32 -1.46
N LEU A 34 14.90 6.14 -0.85
CA LEU A 34 14.74 5.49 0.46
C LEU A 34 13.56 4.52 0.40
N PHE A 35 13.75 3.27 0.81
CA PHE A 35 12.69 2.28 0.88
C PHE A 35 12.11 2.17 2.29
N PHE A 36 10.78 2.14 2.41
CA PHE A 36 10.08 1.81 3.65
C PHE A 36 9.57 0.36 3.59
N ILE A 37 10.26 -0.55 4.27
CA ILE A 37 9.99 -1.99 4.24
C ILE A 37 9.19 -2.39 5.48
N PHE A 38 7.96 -2.85 5.30
CA PHE A 38 7.06 -3.21 6.42
C PHE A 38 6.44 -4.61 6.31
N PHE A 39 6.64 -5.30 5.19
CA PHE A 39 6.35 -6.73 5.09
C PHE A 39 7.49 -7.54 5.73
N ALA A 40 7.26 -8.85 5.92
CA ALA A 40 8.28 -9.76 6.41
C ALA A 40 9.37 -9.92 5.33
N ALA A 41 10.28 -8.95 5.28
CA ALA A 41 11.36 -8.97 4.32
C ALA A 41 12.39 -10.00 4.77
N THR A 42 12.83 -10.84 3.83
CA THR A 42 13.94 -11.75 4.10
C THR A 42 15.24 -10.94 4.21
N ARG A 43 16.25 -11.48 4.89
CA ARG A 43 17.60 -10.86 4.92
C ARG A 43 18.09 -10.55 3.50
N ASP A 44 17.81 -11.47 2.56
CA ASP A 44 18.19 -11.34 1.16
C ASP A 44 17.60 -10.09 0.49
N GLN A 45 16.37 -9.70 0.82
CA GLN A 45 15.73 -8.53 0.20
C GLN A 45 16.33 -7.22 0.68
N VAL A 46 16.70 -7.15 1.95
CA VAL A 46 17.45 -6.01 2.50
C VAL A 46 18.86 -5.97 1.89
N GLU A 47 19.46 -7.14 1.67
CA GLU A 47 20.77 -7.28 1.06
C GLU A 47 20.77 -6.84 -0.42
N VAL A 48 19.71 -7.15 -1.18
CA VAL A 48 19.54 -6.64 -2.56
C VAL A 48 19.58 -5.11 -2.60
N LEU A 49 18.92 -4.43 -1.65
CA LEU A 49 18.96 -2.97 -1.56
C LEU A 49 20.37 -2.47 -1.22
N LYS A 50 21.04 -3.11 -0.26
CA LYS A 50 22.42 -2.74 0.13
C LYS A 50 23.43 -2.92 -1.01
N GLN A 51 23.37 -4.05 -1.73
CA GLN A 51 24.24 -4.34 -2.87
C GLN A 51 24.07 -3.31 -4.00
N ARG A 52 22.87 -2.73 -4.12
CA ARG A 52 22.55 -1.65 -5.06
C ARG A 52 22.82 -0.25 -4.51
N GLY A 53 23.38 -0.13 -3.30
CA GLY A 53 23.65 1.15 -2.65
C GLY A 53 22.39 1.92 -2.22
N LEU A 54 21.25 1.25 -2.08
CA LEU A 54 19.96 1.84 -1.74
C LEU A 54 19.69 1.74 -0.23
N SER A 55 19.14 2.81 0.34
CA SER A 55 18.79 2.86 1.77
C SER A 55 17.40 2.28 2.05
N ALA A 56 17.24 1.65 3.21
CA ALA A 56 15.95 1.17 3.69
C ALA A 56 15.74 1.45 5.18
N ILE A 57 14.48 1.71 5.55
CA ILE A 57 13.98 1.84 6.93
C ILE A 57 12.68 1.04 7.08
N GLY A 58 12.31 0.66 8.30
CA GLY A 58 11.10 -0.13 8.48
C GLY A 58 10.89 -0.62 9.91
N PRO A 59 9.64 -0.96 10.31
CA PRO A 59 9.37 -1.55 11.62
C PRO A 59 10.04 -2.92 11.86
N GLY A 60 10.45 -3.64 10.81
CA GLY A 60 11.05 -4.98 10.91
C GLY A 60 12.52 -5.04 10.49
N LEU A 61 13.15 -3.91 10.17
CA LEU A 61 14.56 -3.90 9.82
C LEU A 61 15.43 -3.83 11.08
N PRO A 62 16.58 -4.50 11.11
CA PRO A 62 17.57 -4.29 12.17
C PRO A 62 17.83 -2.79 12.28
N THR A 63 17.73 -2.25 13.50
CA THR A 63 18.17 -0.88 13.76
C THR A 63 19.60 -0.75 13.26
N ARG A 64 19.90 0.42 12.69
CA ARG A 64 21.12 0.78 11.97
C ARG A 64 22.35 0.67 12.89
N ASP A 65 22.75 -0.54 13.26
CA ASP A 65 24.01 -0.81 13.93
C ASP A 65 25.10 -0.90 12.88
N VAL A 66 25.92 0.13 12.85
CA VAL A 66 27.01 0.34 11.90
C VAL A 66 28.18 -0.64 12.13
N ASN A 67 28.13 -1.53 13.14
CA ASN A 67 29.31 -2.31 13.57
C ASN A 67 29.10 -3.81 13.88
N SER A 68 27.97 -4.45 13.58
CA SER A 68 27.80 -5.89 13.86
C SER A 68 27.90 -6.77 12.61
N GLN A 69 29.09 -6.79 11.99
CA GLN A 69 29.49 -7.92 11.14
C GLN A 69 29.91 -9.07 12.05
N ASN A 70 28.96 -9.91 12.52
CA ASN A 70 29.17 -11.31 12.92
C ASN A 70 27.98 -11.84 13.75
N GLU A 71 26.80 -11.97 13.14
CA GLU A 71 25.81 -12.93 13.66
C GLU A 71 25.21 -13.74 12.51
N ALA A 72 25.68 -14.99 12.43
CA ALA A 72 25.16 -16.02 11.56
C ALA A 72 23.62 -16.08 11.67
N ALA A 73 22.95 -16.17 10.51
CA ALA A 73 21.51 -16.23 10.43
C ALA A 73 20.98 -17.47 11.14
N ALA A 74 20.38 -17.29 12.32
CA ALA A 74 19.49 -18.30 12.86
C ALA A 74 18.36 -18.54 11.86
N PRO A 75 18.00 -19.81 11.58
CA PRO A 75 16.91 -20.13 10.68
C PRO A 75 15.61 -19.47 11.16
N ILE A 76 14.87 -18.86 10.23
CA ILE A 76 13.55 -18.31 10.48
C ILE A 76 12.61 -19.52 10.63
N VAL A 77 12.54 -20.06 11.84
CA VAL A 77 11.51 -21.02 12.24
C VAL A 77 10.17 -20.28 12.15
N ASP A 78 9.20 -20.88 11.47
CA ASP A 78 7.80 -20.44 11.50
C ASP A 78 7.32 -20.42 12.96
N LYS A 79 7.49 -19.27 13.61
CA LYS A 79 7.06 -19.10 15.00
C LYS A 79 5.53 -19.22 14.98
N PRO A 80 4.94 -20.07 15.85
CA PRO A 80 3.50 -20.19 15.97
C PRO A 80 2.89 -18.79 16.14
N LEU A 81 1.73 -18.57 15.48
CA LEU A 81 0.97 -17.32 15.51
C LEU A 81 1.02 -16.73 16.93
N SER A 82 1.75 -15.62 17.09
CA SER A 82 1.95 -15.01 18.40
C SER A 82 0.61 -14.77 19.08
N PHE A 83 0.56 -14.83 20.41
CA PHE A 83 -0.66 -14.61 21.20
C PHE A 83 -1.45 -13.36 20.75
N ARG A 84 -0.74 -12.30 20.33
CA ARG A 84 -1.33 -11.09 19.72
C ARG A 84 -2.08 -11.36 18.40
N LYS A 85 -1.56 -12.20 17.52
CA LYS A 85 -2.22 -12.57 16.25
C LYS A 85 -3.48 -13.43 16.50
N ARG A 86 -3.49 -14.26 17.55
CA ARG A 86 -4.70 -15.01 17.97
C ARG A 86 -5.79 -14.08 18.52
N ILE A 87 -5.43 -13.11 19.36
CA ILE A 87 -6.37 -12.09 19.87
C ILE A 87 -6.86 -11.21 18.73
N ALA A 88 -5.99 -10.79 17.80
CA ALA A 88 -6.39 -9.98 16.65
C ALA A 88 -7.40 -10.71 15.75
N LYS A 89 -7.19 -12.01 15.48
CA LYS A 89 -8.14 -12.85 14.74
C LYS A 89 -9.48 -12.98 15.47
N TRP A 90 -9.45 -13.10 16.80
CA TRP A 90 -10.68 -13.17 17.60
C TRP A 90 -11.44 -11.82 17.60
N MET A 91 -10.72 -10.70 17.74
CA MET A 91 -11.29 -9.36 17.74
C MET A 91 -11.78 -8.90 16.35
N SER A 92 -11.38 -9.56 15.26
CA SER A 92 -11.86 -9.23 13.91
C SER A 92 -13.24 -9.81 13.58
N HIS A 93 -13.85 -10.60 14.46
CA HIS A 93 -15.14 -11.25 14.17
C HIS A 93 -16.36 -10.34 14.31
N THR A 94 -16.25 -9.18 14.95
CA THR A 94 -17.35 -8.20 15.00
C THR A 94 -16.92 -6.84 14.45
N THR A 95 -17.85 -6.14 13.80
CA THR A 95 -17.58 -4.82 13.20
C THR A 95 -17.10 -3.78 14.23
N PRO A 96 -17.67 -3.67 15.44
CA PRO A 96 -17.21 -2.69 16.43
C PRO A 96 -15.81 -2.97 16.98
N THR A 97 -15.49 -4.22 17.31
CA THR A 97 -14.15 -4.58 17.84
C THR A 97 -13.07 -4.41 16.77
N ALA A 98 -13.36 -4.80 15.53
CA ALA A 98 -12.48 -4.56 14.39
C ALA A 98 -12.26 -3.07 14.16
N PHE A 99 -13.31 -2.24 14.27
CA PHE A 99 -13.20 -0.79 14.15
C PHE A 99 -12.25 -0.19 15.19
N ILE A 100 -12.45 -0.47 16.49
CA ILE A 100 -11.63 0.10 17.55
C ILE A 100 -10.16 -0.30 17.39
N TRP A 101 -9.92 -1.58 17.11
CA TRP A 101 -8.57 -2.10 16.89
C TRP A 101 -7.86 -1.38 15.73
N HIS A 102 -8.49 -1.35 14.55
CA HIS A 102 -7.91 -0.73 13.37
C HIS A 102 -7.80 0.79 13.52
N TRP A 103 -8.72 1.44 14.23
CA TRP A 103 -8.66 2.87 14.47
C TRP A 103 -7.39 3.24 15.24
N VAL A 104 -7.09 2.54 16.34
CA VAL A 104 -5.86 2.74 17.13
C VAL A 104 -4.62 2.41 16.30
N GLU A 105 -4.65 1.33 15.52
CA GLU A 105 -3.55 0.94 14.63
C GLU A 105 -3.26 2.04 13.59
N TYR A 106 -4.29 2.54 12.91
CA TYR A 106 -4.17 3.56 11.89
C TYR A 106 -3.74 4.92 12.43
N LEU A 107 -4.13 5.30 13.65
CA LEU A 107 -3.57 6.47 14.32
C LEU A 107 -2.06 6.34 14.52
N ARG A 108 -1.59 5.19 15.03
CA ARG A 108 -0.15 4.93 15.22
C ARG A 108 0.63 4.91 13.90
N MET A 109 0.04 4.32 12.85
CA MET A 109 0.64 4.29 11.52
C MET A 109 0.77 5.70 10.93
N ARG A 110 -0.26 6.53 11.04
CA ARG A 110 -0.24 7.95 10.64
C ARG A 110 0.85 8.74 11.35
N ASP A 111 0.92 8.62 12.67
CA ASP A 111 1.94 9.33 13.46
C ASP A 111 3.36 8.90 13.09
N LYS A 112 3.57 7.60 12.84
CA LYS A 112 4.87 7.09 12.38
C LYS A 112 5.17 7.53 10.95
N ALA A 113 4.21 7.47 10.03
CA ALA A 113 4.36 7.94 8.65
C ALA A 113 4.76 9.43 8.64
N ARG A 114 4.06 10.27 9.40
CA ARG A 114 4.37 11.70 9.54
C ARG A 114 5.79 11.93 10.04
N ARG A 115 6.22 11.20 11.07
CA ARG A 115 7.58 11.30 11.61
C ARG A 115 8.61 10.94 10.56
N VAL A 116 8.41 9.83 9.84
CA VAL A 116 9.30 9.41 8.75
C VAL A 116 9.38 10.48 7.67
N LEU A 117 8.24 10.99 7.17
CA LEU A 117 8.23 12.02 6.12
C LEU A 117 9.04 13.26 6.50
N ARG A 118 8.93 13.70 7.77
CA ARG A 118 9.64 14.88 8.28
C ARG A 118 11.11 14.61 8.56
N GLN A 119 11.42 13.54 9.28
CA GLN A 119 12.78 13.19 9.70
C GLN A 119 13.67 12.86 8.51
N GLU A 120 13.13 12.16 7.52
CA GLU A 120 13.85 11.75 6.31
C GLU A 120 13.79 12.80 5.19
N ARG A 121 13.18 13.97 5.43
CA ARG A 121 13.07 15.07 4.46
C ARG A 121 12.53 14.59 3.11
N VAL A 122 11.44 13.82 3.17
CA VAL A 122 10.82 13.22 1.98
C VAL A 122 10.21 14.33 1.12
N ALA A 123 10.60 14.37 -0.15
CA ALA A 123 10.13 15.34 -1.13
C ALA A 123 9.14 14.74 -2.15
N ALA A 124 9.12 13.41 -2.30
CA ALA A 124 8.13 12.71 -3.09
C ALA A 124 7.91 11.28 -2.57
N LEU A 125 6.74 10.73 -2.86
CA LEU A 125 6.35 9.35 -2.54
C LEU A 125 6.21 8.52 -3.82
N VAL A 126 6.67 7.27 -3.75
CA VAL A 126 6.41 6.24 -4.76
C VAL A 126 5.73 5.07 -4.08
N VAL A 127 4.52 4.74 -4.52
CA VAL A 127 3.68 3.66 -3.96
C VAL A 127 3.30 2.69 -5.07
N LEU A 128 2.92 1.47 -4.69
CA LEU A 128 2.42 0.48 -5.65
C LEU A 128 0.96 0.75 -6.01
N GLY A 129 0.21 1.25 -5.04
CA GLY A 129 -1.19 1.60 -5.20
C GLY A 129 -1.70 2.45 -4.05
N ASP A 130 -2.98 2.78 -4.13
CA ASP A 130 -3.64 3.66 -3.18
C ASP A 130 -5.01 3.12 -2.74
N ARG A 131 -5.29 1.84 -2.98
CA ARG A 131 -6.57 1.19 -2.67
C ARG A 131 -6.55 0.28 -1.44
N HIS A 132 -5.38 -0.18 -1.00
CA HIS A 132 -5.27 -1.05 0.18
C HIS A 132 -4.95 -0.21 1.41
N VAL A 133 -5.83 -0.25 2.41
CA VAL A 133 -5.62 0.48 3.66
C VAL A 133 -4.45 -0.14 4.42
N GLY A 134 -3.45 0.69 4.71
CA GLY A 134 -2.20 0.28 5.33
C GLY A 134 -1.15 1.39 5.24
N TRP A 135 0.14 0.99 5.17
CA TRP A 135 1.26 1.93 5.18
C TRP A 135 1.23 2.88 3.98
N GLU A 136 0.89 2.40 2.77
CA GLU A 136 0.73 3.24 1.58
C GLU A 136 -0.27 4.37 1.85
N THR A 137 -1.51 4.05 2.25
CA THR A 137 -2.53 5.05 2.54
C THR A 137 -2.17 5.96 3.73
N ALA A 138 -1.38 5.48 4.70
CA ALA A 138 -0.89 6.32 5.80
C ALA A 138 0.11 7.37 5.29
N PHE A 139 1.08 6.94 4.47
CA PHE A 139 2.02 7.87 3.82
C PHE A 139 1.32 8.82 2.86
N LEU A 140 0.35 8.36 2.07
CA LEU A 140 -0.44 9.23 1.18
C LEU A 140 -1.24 10.26 1.98
N ARG A 141 -1.89 9.85 3.08
CA ARG A 141 -2.63 10.78 3.96
C ARG A 141 -1.73 11.86 4.52
N GLU A 142 -0.58 11.50 5.10
CA GLU A 142 0.33 12.48 5.70
C GLU A 142 1.06 13.29 4.63
N GLY A 143 1.42 12.65 3.52
CA GLY A 143 2.07 13.28 2.37
C GLY A 143 1.20 14.38 1.79
N ASN A 144 -0.08 14.10 1.53
CA ASN A 144 -1.01 15.12 1.05
C ASN A 144 -1.20 16.26 2.05
N HIS A 145 -1.26 15.97 3.36
CA HIS A 145 -1.32 17.00 4.41
C HIS A 145 -0.04 17.88 4.44
N LEU A 146 1.10 17.32 4.07
CA LEU A 146 2.40 18.01 3.96
C LEU A 146 2.69 18.50 2.53
N GLN A 147 1.73 18.41 1.61
CA GLN A 147 1.88 18.75 0.20
C GLN A 147 3.04 18.02 -0.53
N ILE A 148 3.36 16.80 -0.09
CA ILE A 148 4.34 15.93 -0.73
C ILE A 148 3.65 15.19 -1.89
N PRO A 149 4.12 15.37 -3.15
CA PRO A 149 3.54 14.68 -4.29
C PRO A 149 3.80 13.18 -4.22
N SER A 150 2.87 12.40 -4.78
CA SER A 150 2.95 10.94 -4.81
C SER A 150 2.69 10.37 -6.21
N LEU A 151 3.43 9.30 -6.54
CA LEU A 151 3.33 8.57 -7.79
C LEU A 151 3.00 7.10 -7.52
N ILE A 152 1.96 6.60 -8.18
CA ILE A 152 1.70 5.16 -8.28
C ILE A 152 2.56 4.57 -9.40
N ILE A 153 3.31 3.52 -9.10
CA ILE A 153 3.92 2.62 -10.11
C ILE A 153 3.17 1.28 -10.03
N PRO A 154 2.20 1.04 -10.93
CA PRO A 154 1.40 -0.17 -10.88
C PRO A 154 2.25 -1.39 -11.26
N TYR A 155 2.24 -2.42 -10.41
CA TYR A 155 2.88 -3.72 -10.71
C TYR A 155 1.90 -4.73 -11.31
N SER A 156 0.64 -4.70 -10.86
CA SER A 156 -0.37 -5.64 -11.33
C SER A 156 -1.68 -4.94 -11.65
N LEU A 157 -2.35 -5.47 -12.66
CA LEU A 157 -3.72 -5.10 -13.00
C LEU A 157 -4.66 -6.07 -12.29
N THR A 158 -5.60 -5.54 -11.53
CA THR A 158 -6.73 -6.32 -11.04
C THR A 158 -7.98 -5.60 -11.46
N ALA A 159 -8.70 -6.19 -12.40
CA ALA A 159 -10.05 -5.75 -12.71
C ALA A 159 -10.96 -5.98 -11.48
N PRO A 160 -11.96 -5.11 -11.23
CA PRO A 160 -12.87 -5.26 -10.09
C PRO A 160 -13.49 -6.65 -9.96
N GLU A 161 -13.79 -7.30 -11.09
CA GLU A 161 -14.37 -8.65 -11.18
C GLU A 161 -13.42 -9.70 -10.60
N GLY A 162 -12.11 -9.60 -10.90
CA GLY A 162 -11.11 -10.50 -10.31
C GLY A 162 -10.98 -10.30 -8.80
N ALA A 163 -11.06 -9.06 -8.35
CA ALA A 163 -11.08 -8.73 -6.92
C ALA A 163 -12.35 -9.27 -6.22
N PHE A 164 -13.49 -9.27 -6.90
CA PHE A 164 -14.74 -9.83 -6.40
C PHE A 164 -14.67 -11.36 -6.33
N ALA A 165 -14.26 -12.02 -7.40
CA ALA A 165 -14.10 -13.47 -7.47
C ALA A 165 -13.18 -14.00 -6.36
N TYR A 166 -12.04 -13.33 -6.12
CA TYR A 166 -11.15 -13.67 -5.02
C TYR A 166 -11.82 -13.57 -3.65
N ARG A 167 -12.68 -12.57 -3.43
CA ARG A 167 -13.37 -12.43 -2.13
C ARG A 167 -14.34 -13.56 -1.86
N ARG A 168 -15.02 -14.09 -2.89
CA ARG A 168 -15.94 -15.23 -2.76
C ARG A 168 -15.28 -16.51 -2.25
N THR A 169 -13.96 -16.64 -2.40
CA THR A 169 -13.21 -17.81 -1.95
C THR A 169 -12.67 -17.69 -0.53
N LEU A 170 -12.91 -16.56 0.16
CA LEU A 170 -12.41 -16.34 1.51
C LEU A 170 -13.33 -16.96 2.57
N ASP A 171 -12.74 -17.63 3.56
CA ASP A 171 -13.46 -18.18 4.72
C ASP A 171 -14.23 -17.11 5.51
N ASP A 172 -13.76 -15.86 5.46
CA ASP A 172 -14.33 -14.71 6.16
C ASP A 172 -15.22 -13.83 5.26
N LEU A 173 -15.80 -14.40 4.20
CA LEU A 173 -16.69 -13.75 3.24
C LEU A 173 -17.74 -12.82 3.88
N HIS A 174 -18.35 -13.28 4.99
CA HIS A 174 -19.37 -12.55 5.75
C HIS A 174 -18.91 -11.17 6.24
N LEU A 175 -17.60 -10.94 6.39
CA LEU A 175 -17.03 -9.65 6.77
C LEU A 175 -17.14 -8.61 5.65
N TYR A 176 -17.22 -9.06 4.40
CA TYR A 176 -17.31 -8.23 3.19
C TYR A 176 -18.75 -8.04 2.73
N GLN A 177 -19.64 -9.01 2.97
CA GLN A 177 -21.03 -8.96 2.49
C GLN A 177 -21.83 -7.79 3.06
N VAL A 178 -22.80 -7.29 2.29
CA VAL A 178 -23.82 -6.33 2.73
C VAL A 178 -25.09 -7.07 3.17
N ASN A 179 -25.00 -7.80 4.28
CA ASN A 179 -26.04 -8.73 4.75
C ASN A 179 -26.79 -8.26 6.01
N THR A 180 -26.48 -7.09 6.56
CA THR A 180 -27.17 -6.54 7.74
C THR A 180 -27.75 -5.14 7.47
N PRO A 181 -28.79 -4.69 8.21
CA PRO A 181 -29.35 -3.35 8.05
C PRO A 181 -28.31 -2.22 8.22
N PHE A 182 -27.41 -2.36 9.20
CA PHE A 182 -26.33 -1.39 9.40
C PHE A 182 -25.38 -1.34 8.20
N ARG A 183 -25.01 -2.49 7.64
CA ARG A 183 -24.17 -2.57 6.43
C ARG A 183 -24.86 -1.95 5.22
N ARG A 184 -26.17 -2.16 5.04
CA ARG A 184 -26.98 -1.52 3.99
C ARG A 184 -27.04 0.00 4.16
N PHE A 185 -27.16 0.49 5.39
CA PHE A 185 -27.07 1.92 5.67
C PHE A 185 -25.71 2.50 5.27
N ILE A 186 -24.61 1.82 5.61
CA ILE A 186 -23.27 2.25 5.18
C ILE A 186 -23.12 2.19 3.66
N GLN A 187 -23.60 1.13 3.00
CA GLN A 187 -23.64 1.06 1.53
C GLN A 187 -24.35 2.28 0.94
N HIS A 188 -25.51 2.65 1.46
CA HIS A 188 -26.23 3.82 0.98
C HIS A 188 -25.44 5.12 1.16
N LYS A 189 -24.72 5.26 2.29
CA LYS A 189 -23.87 6.42 2.57
C LYS A 189 -22.59 6.46 1.73
N TYR A 190 -22.00 5.30 1.43
CA TYR A 190 -20.74 5.15 0.71
C TYR A 190 -20.87 4.10 -0.42
N PRO A 191 -21.69 4.37 -1.46
CA PRO A 191 -22.02 3.36 -2.48
C PRO A 191 -20.78 2.88 -3.25
N ILE A 192 -19.81 3.77 -3.47
CA ILE A 192 -18.55 3.48 -4.17
C ILE A 192 -17.62 2.53 -3.40
N TRP A 193 -17.89 2.26 -2.12
CA TRP A 193 -17.13 1.25 -1.37
C TRP A 193 -17.61 -0.18 -1.64
N THR A 194 -18.74 -0.32 -2.33
CA THR A 194 -19.35 -1.62 -2.62
C THR A 194 -19.40 -1.93 -4.11
N GLN A 195 -19.35 -3.21 -4.45
CA GLN A 195 -19.59 -3.74 -5.79
C GLN A 195 -20.68 -4.79 -5.70
N GLN A 196 -21.61 -4.77 -6.66
CA GLN A 196 -22.64 -5.77 -6.83
C GLN A 196 -22.28 -6.70 -7.99
N GLU A 197 -22.47 -8.01 -7.80
CA GLU A 197 -22.37 -9.02 -8.85
C GLU A 197 -23.46 -10.08 -8.62
N GLY A 198 -24.44 -10.13 -9.52
CA GLY A 198 -25.67 -10.88 -9.30
C GLY A 198 -26.45 -10.36 -8.08
N ASP A 199 -26.84 -11.28 -7.20
CA ASP A 199 -27.59 -10.98 -5.97
C ASP A 199 -26.70 -10.56 -4.80
N ASP A 200 -25.39 -10.73 -4.93
CA ASP A 200 -24.45 -10.43 -3.86
C ASP A 200 -23.89 -9.01 -3.98
N THR A 201 -23.82 -8.30 -2.84
CA THR A 201 -23.13 -7.01 -2.71
C THR A 201 -22.04 -7.12 -1.66
N PHE A 202 -20.84 -6.66 -1.99
CA PHE A 202 -19.68 -6.73 -1.12
C PHE A 202 -19.02 -5.37 -0.96
N PHE A 203 -18.43 -5.12 0.20
CA PHE A 203 -17.42 -4.08 0.38
C PHE A 203 -16.06 -4.56 -0.13
N PHE A 204 -15.23 -3.64 -0.64
CA PHE A 204 -13.83 -3.97 -0.96
C PHE A 204 -13.04 -4.30 0.32
N ILE A 205 -13.27 -3.54 1.39
CA ILE A 205 -12.58 -3.66 2.68
C ILE A 205 -13.60 -4.06 3.74
N PRO A 206 -13.29 -4.98 4.67
CA PRO A 206 -14.20 -5.30 5.77
C PRO A 206 -14.68 -4.03 6.49
N LEU A 207 -15.99 -3.96 6.78
CA LEU A 207 -16.62 -2.69 7.18
C LEU A 207 -15.95 -2.01 8.39
N GLY A 208 -15.57 -2.76 9.41
CA GLY A 208 -14.90 -2.20 10.60
C GLY A 208 -13.57 -1.52 10.25
N ASN A 209 -12.79 -2.14 9.35
CA ASN A 209 -11.56 -1.57 8.82
C ASN A 209 -11.86 -0.33 7.96
N ALA A 210 -12.80 -0.40 7.02
CA ALA A 210 -13.16 0.72 6.15
C ALA A 210 -13.59 1.96 6.95
N LEU A 211 -14.41 1.78 7.99
CA LEU A 211 -14.83 2.88 8.87
C LEU A 211 -13.65 3.46 9.67
N ALA A 212 -12.77 2.62 10.21
CA ALA A 212 -11.58 3.07 10.92
C ALA A 212 -10.65 3.87 10.00
N ALA A 213 -10.45 3.39 8.77
CA ALA A 213 -9.68 4.07 7.74
C ALA A 213 -10.31 5.42 7.36
N GLN A 214 -11.64 5.48 7.27
CA GLN A 214 -12.36 6.71 6.94
C GLN A 214 -12.18 7.77 8.02
N VAL A 215 -12.36 7.41 9.29
CA VAL A 215 -12.12 8.31 10.44
C VAL A 215 -10.66 8.80 10.46
N CYS A 216 -9.72 7.94 10.07
CA CYS A 216 -8.31 8.29 9.97
C CYS A 216 -7.93 9.07 8.70
N GLY A 217 -8.86 9.31 7.77
CA GLY A 217 -8.56 9.93 6.47
C GLY A 217 -7.63 9.10 5.58
N MET A 218 -7.60 7.77 5.80
CA MET A 218 -6.81 6.80 5.05
C MET A 218 -7.65 5.99 4.05
N MET A 219 -8.98 6.03 4.15
CA MET A 219 -9.85 5.33 3.21
C MET A 219 -9.69 5.90 1.79
N PRO A 220 -9.47 5.05 0.76
CA PRO A 220 -9.50 5.46 -0.64
C PRO A 220 -10.88 5.96 -1.04
N ASP A 221 -10.94 6.89 -2.00
CA ASP A 221 -12.22 7.42 -2.47
C ASP A 221 -12.98 6.34 -3.27
N ASN A 222 -12.28 5.59 -4.12
CA ASN A 222 -12.75 4.36 -4.78
C ASN A 222 -11.79 3.18 -4.51
N PRO A 223 -12.09 2.29 -3.55
CA PRO A 223 -11.21 1.19 -3.20
C PRO A 223 -11.23 0.04 -4.23
N TRP A 224 -12.19 0.00 -5.16
CA TRP A 224 -12.27 -1.06 -6.16
C TRP A 224 -11.26 -0.90 -7.30
N VAL A 225 -10.75 0.32 -7.48
CA VAL A 225 -9.95 0.68 -8.65
C VAL A 225 -8.56 1.14 -8.22
N LEU A 226 -7.52 0.61 -8.86
CA LEU A 226 -6.16 1.08 -8.65
C LEU A 226 -6.02 2.51 -9.19
N GLY A 227 -5.55 3.45 -8.37
CA GLY A 227 -5.59 4.87 -8.71
C GLY A 227 -6.90 5.55 -8.33
N GLY A 228 -7.84 4.84 -7.71
CA GLY A 228 -9.07 5.40 -7.13
C GLY A 228 -8.87 6.04 -5.75
N GLY A 229 -7.66 5.99 -5.18
CA GLY A 229 -7.33 6.63 -3.91
C GLY A 229 -6.70 8.01 -4.06
N ARG A 230 -5.91 8.39 -3.05
CA ARG A 230 -5.43 9.77 -2.86
C ARG A 230 -4.03 10.08 -3.39
N ALA A 231 -3.44 9.19 -4.20
CA ALA A 231 -2.16 9.52 -4.83
C ALA A 231 -2.30 10.66 -5.85
N THR A 232 -1.25 11.46 -6.04
CA THR A 232 -1.26 12.65 -6.90
C THR A 232 -1.21 12.28 -8.38
N ARG A 233 -0.40 11.28 -8.74
CA ARG A 233 -0.20 10.81 -10.11
C ARG A 233 -0.06 9.29 -10.16
N MET A 234 -0.19 8.74 -11.36
CA MET A 234 -0.05 7.33 -11.68
C MET A 234 0.72 7.20 -12.99
N ALA A 235 1.83 6.46 -12.96
CA ALA A 235 2.54 6.01 -14.13
C ALA A 235 1.71 4.93 -14.83
N VAL A 236 1.50 5.07 -16.13
CA VAL A 236 0.71 4.14 -16.93
C VAL A 236 1.56 3.62 -18.07
N GLU A 237 1.61 2.30 -18.21
CA GLU A 237 2.46 1.65 -19.21
C GLU A 237 2.08 2.03 -20.64
N SER A 238 0.79 2.11 -20.96
CA SER A 238 0.33 2.32 -22.34
C SER A 238 -0.97 3.10 -22.42
N ARG A 239 -1.24 3.69 -23.60
CA ARG A 239 -2.55 4.32 -23.89
C ARG A 239 -3.72 3.33 -23.77
N ARG A 240 -3.49 2.04 -24.04
CA ARG A 240 -4.51 0.99 -23.85
C ARG A 240 -4.88 0.87 -22.38
N LEU A 241 -3.88 0.78 -21.50
CA LEU A 241 -4.11 0.71 -20.05
C LEU A 241 -4.77 2.00 -19.53
N GLN A 242 -4.34 3.16 -20.02
CA GLN A 242 -4.96 4.44 -19.66
C GLN A 242 -6.45 4.44 -20.00
N LYS A 243 -6.84 4.02 -21.20
CA LYS A 243 -8.26 3.90 -21.59
C LYS A 243 -9.05 2.96 -20.69
N MET A 244 -8.45 1.84 -20.29
CA MET A 244 -9.08 0.89 -19.37
C MET A 244 -9.30 1.50 -17.97
N LEU A 245 -8.29 2.18 -17.42
CA LEU A 245 -8.38 2.84 -16.12
C LEU A 245 -9.35 4.03 -16.13
N LEU A 246 -9.40 4.79 -17.24
CA LEU A 246 -10.42 5.82 -17.47
C LEU A 246 -11.82 5.23 -17.43
N ALA A 247 -12.05 4.09 -18.11
CA ALA A 247 -13.34 3.41 -18.09
C ALA A 247 -13.72 2.87 -16.70
N GLN A 248 -12.73 2.60 -15.83
CA GLN A 248 -12.93 2.25 -14.43
C GLN A 248 -13.11 3.46 -13.51
N GLY A 249 -13.05 4.69 -14.03
CA GLY A 249 -13.28 5.92 -13.26
C GLY A 249 -12.03 6.53 -12.62
N VAL A 250 -10.83 6.15 -13.05
CA VAL A 250 -9.60 6.88 -12.69
C VAL A 250 -9.56 8.21 -13.43
N ALA A 251 -9.30 9.30 -12.72
CA ALA A 251 -9.22 10.64 -13.30
C ALA A 251 -8.10 10.76 -14.34
N ALA A 252 -8.38 11.39 -15.48
CA ALA A 252 -7.45 11.48 -16.61
C ALA A 252 -6.15 12.21 -16.25
N GLU A 253 -6.28 13.31 -15.51
CA GLU A 253 -5.19 14.17 -15.04
C GLU A 253 -4.27 13.48 -14.02
N LYS A 254 -4.71 12.37 -13.42
CA LYS A 254 -3.88 11.56 -12.53
C LYS A 254 -2.92 10.68 -13.32
N MET A 255 -3.24 10.34 -14.57
CA MET A 255 -2.49 9.35 -15.35
C MET A 255 -1.50 9.99 -16.31
N ALA A 256 -0.25 9.52 -16.28
CA ALA A 256 0.77 9.84 -17.26
C ALA A 256 1.22 8.55 -17.97
N VAL A 257 1.18 8.53 -19.31
CA VAL A 257 1.66 7.37 -20.07
C VAL A 257 3.19 7.46 -20.16
N THR A 258 3.88 6.56 -19.47
CA THR A 258 5.35 6.60 -19.28
C THR A 258 6.06 5.34 -19.75
N GLY A 259 5.34 4.29 -20.15
CA GLY A 259 5.95 2.96 -20.26
C GLY A 259 6.17 2.32 -18.89
N ARG A 260 6.99 1.26 -18.86
CA ARG A 260 7.26 0.48 -17.65
C ARG A 260 8.76 0.37 -17.45
N ALA A 261 9.27 1.02 -16.40
CA ALA A 261 10.71 1.14 -16.17
C ALA A 261 11.43 -0.23 -16.04
N SER A 262 10.75 -1.26 -15.56
CA SER A 262 11.31 -2.61 -15.46
C SER A 262 11.55 -3.31 -16.79
N VAL A 263 11.07 -2.77 -17.92
CA VAL A 263 11.32 -3.31 -19.26
C VAL A 263 12.17 -2.39 -20.15
N ASP A 264 12.63 -1.25 -19.63
CA ASP A 264 13.41 -0.27 -20.42
C ASP A 264 14.71 -0.90 -20.99
N GLN A 265 15.32 -1.84 -20.25
CA GLN A 265 16.53 -2.55 -20.67
C GLN A 265 16.32 -3.51 -21.86
N ILE A 266 15.08 -3.90 -22.17
CA ILE A 266 14.80 -4.73 -23.35
C ILE A 266 14.89 -3.90 -24.64
N THR A 267 14.73 -2.58 -24.52
CA THR A 267 14.67 -1.64 -25.65
C THR A 267 15.95 -0.80 -25.84
N ALA A 268 16.95 -0.96 -24.97
CA ALA A 268 18.24 -0.26 -25.02
C ALA A 268 19.25 -1.02 -25.88
#